data_AF-A0A1Q3HTU1-F1
#
_entry.id   AF-A0A1Q3HTU1-F1
#
_cell.length_a   1.000
_cell.length_b   1.000
_cell.length_c   1.000
_cell.angle_alpha   90.00
_cell.angle_beta   90.00
_cell.angle_gamma   90.00
#
_symmetry.space_group_name_H-M   'P 1'
#
loop_
_entity.id
_entity.type
_entity.pdbx_description
1 polymer ?
#
loop_
_entity_poly.entity_id
_entity_poly.type
_entity_poly.pdbx_seq_one_letter_code
_entity_poly.pdbx_strand_id
1 'polypeptide(L)'
;MPPAGASGATLPRCAVHPDVPAEGICTRCGGFFCPGCATWVLGAVYCAACAALPEVNYLEAFRLKLWGRRDSLAWFLGLGGLMMLAPGLTLLLSGDSLPGAFLLACSAVGLGCFFGQRWARAGLIALPGGLGVLGLVSQEPLLVVPALFLLGMGASVYQDPRHKLFHRVSIPDGALLRLWNRHENNPLALVGLQLGVYGVFFPLFAPVALGLGLTALRRVNPEARPPIGRRGQALAATGLGAGSLVLWVWLWPRLSVLLGELLATG
;
A
#
# COMPACT_ATOMS: atom_id res chain seq x y z
N MET A 1 69.22 -24.52 5.70
CA MET A 1 68.61 -24.16 4.41
C MET A 1 67.10 -24.11 4.60
N PRO A 2 66.50 -22.91 4.68
CA PRO A 2 65.05 -22.77 4.71
C PRO A 2 64.45 -23.04 3.31
N PRO A 3 63.26 -23.66 3.21
CA PRO A 3 62.63 -23.93 1.92
C PRO A 3 62.15 -22.63 1.26
N ALA A 4 62.40 -22.55 -0.05
CA ALA A 4 62.05 -21.44 -0.91
C ALA A 4 60.53 -21.31 -1.12
N GLY A 5 60.04 -20.09 -0.92
CA GLY A 5 58.96 -19.44 -1.67
C GLY A 5 57.70 -20.26 -1.96
N ALA A 6 56.80 -20.34 -0.99
CA ALA A 6 55.39 -20.54 -1.30
C ALA A 6 54.91 -19.32 -2.11
N SER A 7 54.66 -19.54 -3.38
CA SER A 7 54.06 -18.60 -4.33
C SER A 7 52.90 -17.86 -3.65
N GLY A 8 53.09 -16.57 -3.37
CA GLY A 8 52.09 -15.75 -2.68
C GLY A 8 50.78 -15.79 -3.44
N ALA A 9 49.77 -16.46 -2.89
CA ALA A 9 48.43 -16.46 -3.44
C ALA A 9 47.97 -15.00 -3.53
N THR A 10 47.90 -14.45 -4.74
CA THR A 10 47.36 -13.12 -4.97
C THR A 10 45.92 -13.12 -4.49
N LEU A 11 45.67 -12.41 -3.39
CA LEU A 11 44.31 -12.24 -2.86
C LEU A 11 43.41 -11.73 -3.99
N PRO A 12 42.19 -12.26 -4.13
CA PRO A 12 41.25 -11.78 -5.14
C PRO A 12 41.05 -10.28 -4.97
N ARG A 13 40.95 -9.55 -6.09
CA ARG A 13 40.80 -8.09 -6.11
C ARG A 13 39.40 -7.69 -6.51
N CYS A 14 38.95 -6.53 -6.07
CA CYS A 14 37.65 -6.01 -6.48
C CYS A 14 37.64 -5.72 -7.99
N ALA A 15 36.57 -6.13 -8.67
CA ALA A 15 36.41 -5.90 -10.11
C ALA A 15 36.35 -4.40 -10.49
N VAL A 16 35.92 -3.53 -9.56
CA VAL A 16 35.84 -2.06 -9.77
C VAL A 16 37.07 -1.35 -9.23
N HIS A 17 37.69 -1.88 -8.17
CA HIS A 17 38.85 -1.29 -7.50
C HIS A 17 40.00 -2.32 -7.44
N PRO A 18 40.82 -2.45 -8.50
CA PRO A 18 41.86 -3.47 -8.58
C PRO A 18 42.90 -3.40 -7.44
N ASP A 19 43.11 -2.21 -6.89
CA ASP A 19 44.07 -1.99 -5.79
C ASP A 19 43.58 -2.52 -4.45
N VAL A 20 42.27 -2.77 -4.30
CA VAL A 20 41.65 -3.17 -3.03
C VAL A 20 41.37 -4.69 -3.04
N PRO A 21 41.74 -5.42 -1.98
CA PRO A 21 41.39 -6.83 -1.86
C PRO A 21 39.87 -6.99 -1.80
N ALA A 22 39.37 -8.04 -2.45
CA ALA A 22 37.97 -8.40 -2.41
C ALA A 22 37.60 -8.99 -1.06
N GLU A 23 36.42 -8.63 -0.57
CA GLU A 23 35.85 -9.16 0.67
C GLU A 23 34.87 -10.31 0.37
N GLY A 24 34.22 -10.28 -0.79
CA GLY A 24 33.22 -11.26 -1.16
C GLY A 24 32.94 -11.36 -2.65
N ILE A 25 31.98 -12.23 -2.98
CA ILE A 25 31.57 -12.56 -4.35
C ILE A 25 30.09 -12.19 -4.50
N CYS A 26 29.77 -11.45 -5.56
CA CYS A 26 28.39 -11.07 -5.89
C CYS A 26 27.53 -12.30 -6.17
N THR A 27 26.40 -12.46 -5.46
CA THR A 27 25.50 -13.62 -5.62
C THR A 27 24.91 -13.76 -7.03
N ARG A 28 24.85 -12.68 -7.82
CA ARG A 28 24.28 -12.71 -9.19
C ARG A 28 25.33 -12.97 -10.27
N CYS A 29 26.38 -12.17 -10.35
CA CYS A 29 27.35 -12.26 -11.45
C CYS A 29 28.64 -13.03 -11.11
N GLY A 30 28.84 -13.43 -9.85
CA GLY A 30 30.08 -14.08 -9.42
C GLY A 30 31.30 -13.14 -9.36
N GLY A 31 31.13 -11.84 -9.60
CA GLY A 31 32.21 -10.86 -9.55
C GLY A 31 32.64 -10.52 -8.12
N PHE A 32 33.94 -10.36 -7.91
CA PHE A 32 34.53 -9.96 -6.62
C PHE A 32 34.28 -8.46 -6.32
N PHE A 33 33.89 -8.16 -5.08
CA PHE A 33 33.66 -6.78 -4.61
C PHE A 33 34.47 -6.47 -3.35
N CYS A 34 34.82 -5.20 -3.14
CA CYS A 34 35.37 -4.68 -1.89
C CYS A 34 34.25 -4.22 -0.94
N PRO A 35 34.53 -3.91 0.34
CA PRO A 35 33.51 -3.49 1.32
C PRO A 35 32.70 -2.27 0.87
N GLY A 36 33.34 -1.31 0.17
CA GLY A 36 32.67 -0.12 -0.36
C GLY A 36 31.75 -0.38 -1.56
N CYS A 37 31.93 -1.50 -2.26
CA CYS A 37 31.09 -1.91 -3.39
C CYS A 37 30.02 -2.94 -3.02
N ALA A 38 30.01 -3.42 -1.78
CA ALA A 38 29.04 -4.37 -1.28
C ALA A 38 27.71 -3.68 -0.99
N THR A 39 26.63 -4.16 -1.60
CA THR A 39 25.26 -3.70 -1.30
C THR A 39 24.41 -4.87 -0.87
N TRP A 40 23.83 -4.77 0.33
CA TRP A 40 22.86 -5.75 0.83
C TRP A 40 21.48 -5.44 0.27
N VAL A 41 20.90 -6.38 -0.46
CA VAL A 41 19.54 -6.28 -1.01
C VAL A 41 18.79 -7.55 -0.63
N LEU A 42 17.69 -7.41 0.12
CA LEU A 42 16.78 -8.51 0.49
C LEU A 42 17.50 -9.74 1.12
N GLY A 43 18.54 -9.51 1.91
CA GLY A 43 19.28 -10.56 2.61
C GLY A 43 20.41 -11.23 1.81
N ALA A 44 20.70 -10.76 0.59
CA ALA A 44 21.84 -11.20 -0.21
C ALA A 44 22.78 -10.02 -0.53
N VAL A 45 24.06 -10.33 -0.79
CA VAL A 45 25.08 -9.32 -1.11
C VAL A 45 25.34 -9.28 -2.61
N TYR A 46 25.29 -8.08 -3.17
CA TYR A 46 25.54 -7.82 -4.57
C TYR A 46 26.64 -6.78 -4.73
N CYS A 47 27.31 -6.80 -5.89
CA CYS A 47 28.11 -5.65 -6.30
C CYS A 47 27.19 -4.47 -6.66
N ALA A 48 27.69 -3.23 -6.53
CA ALA A 48 26.94 -2.01 -6.83
C ALA A 48 26.22 -2.04 -8.19
N ALA A 49 26.87 -2.54 -9.25
CA ALA A 49 26.27 -2.65 -10.58
C ALA A 49 25.07 -3.62 -10.63
N CYS A 50 25.17 -4.79 -9.98
CA CYS A 50 24.05 -5.73 -9.91
C CYS A 50 22.92 -5.23 -9.00
N ALA A 51 23.26 -4.56 -7.89
CA ALA A 51 22.28 -4.01 -6.96
C ALA A 51 21.44 -2.87 -7.57
N ALA A 52 22.00 -2.14 -8.55
CA ALA A 52 21.29 -1.10 -9.29
C ALA A 52 20.24 -1.65 -10.28
N LEU A 53 20.28 -2.96 -10.59
CA LEU A 53 19.33 -3.55 -11.54
C LEU A 53 17.94 -3.71 -10.91
N PRO A 54 16.87 -3.36 -11.65
CA PRO A 54 15.51 -3.37 -11.12
C PRO A 54 15.00 -4.77 -10.77
N GLU A 55 15.53 -5.81 -11.41
CA GLU A 55 15.20 -7.22 -11.09
C GLU A 55 15.84 -7.71 -9.78
N VAL A 56 16.94 -7.09 -9.35
CA VAL A 56 17.62 -7.41 -8.08
C VAL A 56 17.02 -6.56 -6.96
N ASN A 57 16.93 -5.25 -7.17
CA ASN A 57 16.36 -4.32 -6.21
C ASN A 57 14.97 -3.84 -6.66
N TYR A 58 14.05 -4.78 -6.83
CA TYR A 58 12.70 -4.50 -7.30
C TYR A 58 11.90 -3.64 -6.33
N LEU A 59 12.22 -3.65 -5.03
CA LEU A 59 11.59 -2.76 -4.06
C LEU A 59 11.98 -1.31 -4.30
N GLU A 60 13.26 -1.03 -4.57
CA GLU A 60 13.70 0.32 -4.88
C GLU A 60 13.12 0.80 -6.22
N ALA A 61 13.11 -0.06 -7.25
CA ALA A 61 12.44 0.23 -8.50
C ALA A 61 10.94 0.54 -8.29
N PHE A 62 10.27 -0.23 -7.44
CA PHE A 62 8.88 0.00 -7.05
C PHE A 62 8.69 1.30 -6.25
N ARG A 63 9.61 1.64 -5.35
CA ARG A 63 9.62 2.91 -4.60
C ARG A 63 9.69 4.09 -5.56
N LEU A 64 10.65 4.06 -6.49
CA LEU A 64 10.85 5.10 -7.50
C LEU A 64 9.62 5.25 -8.41
N LYS A 65 8.98 4.14 -8.81
CA LYS A 65 7.73 4.15 -9.58
C LYS A 65 6.59 4.91 -8.89
N LEU A 66 6.54 4.89 -7.56
CA LEU A 66 5.50 5.54 -6.76
C LEU A 66 5.93 6.89 -6.16
N TRP A 67 7.22 7.24 -6.24
CA TRP A 67 7.81 8.41 -5.60
C TRP A 67 7.25 9.71 -6.19
N GLY A 68 6.55 10.51 -5.38
CA GLY A 68 5.92 11.73 -5.88
C GLY A 68 4.70 11.50 -6.78
N ARG A 69 4.30 10.26 -7.05
CA ARG A 69 3.14 9.96 -7.89
C ARG A 69 1.88 10.03 -7.06
N ARG A 70 0.90 10.85 -7.48
CA ARG A 70 -0.41 10.98 -6.83
C ARG A 70 -1.07 9.62 -6.64
N ASP A 71 -1.62 9.39 -5.46
CA ASP A 71 -2.41 8.21 -5.12
C ASP A 71 -3.91 8.55 -5.10
N SER A 72 -4.75 7.53 -4.92
CA SER A 72 -6.21 7.73 -4.87
C SER A 72 -6.61 8.62 -3.70
N LEU A 73 -5.93 8.51 -2.55
CA LEU A 73 -6.21 9.36 -1.38
C LEU A 73 -5.94 10.83 -1.67
N ALA A 74 -4.84 11.18 -2.36
CA ALA A 74 -4.58 12.55 -2.77
C ALA A 74 -5.69 13.10 -3.67
N TRP A 75 -6.25 12.30 -4.58
CA TRP A 75 -7.41 12.69 -5.39
C TRP A 75 -8.67 12.90 -4.56
N PHE A 76 -8.99 11.97 -3.66
CA PHE A 76 -10.16 12.09 -2.77
C PHE A 76 -10.07 13.33 -1.88
N LEU A 77 -8.91 13.58 -1.27
CA LEU A 77 -8.68 14.76 -0.43
C LEU A 77 -8.70 16.06 -1.23
N GLY A 78 -8.11 16.05 -2.44
CA GLY A 78 -8.13 17.22 -3.33
C GLY A 78 -9.54 17.60 -3.76
N LEU A 79 -10.32 16.62 -4.23
CA LEU A 79 -11.70 16.84 -4.63
C LEU A 79 -12.58 17.24 -3.44
N GLY A 80 -12.44 16.56 -2.30
CA GLY A 80 -13.13 16.92 -1.07
C GLY A 80 -12.79 18.35 -0.63
N GLY A 81 -11.52 18.72 -0.67
CA GLY A 81 -11.07 20.09 -0.37
C GLY A 81 -11.68 21.12 -1.33
N LEU A 82 -11.73 20.83 -2.63
CA LEU A 82 -12.38 21.68 -3.62
C LEU A 82 -13.88 21.87 -3.33
N MET A 83 -14.58 20.78 -2.97
CA MET A 83 -16.01 20.84 -2.63
C MET A 83 -16.30 21.68 -1.37
N MET A 84 -15.36 21.72 -0.42
CA MET A 84 -15.51 22.52 0.82
C MET A 84 -15.20 24.01 0.62
N LEU A 85 -14.62 24.41 -0.51
CA LEU A 85 -14.23 25.79 -0.77
C LEU A 85 -15.44 26.73 -0.84
N ALA A 86 -16.44 26.38 -1.64
CA ALA A 86 -17.64 27.19 -1.85
C ALA A 86 -18.45 27.40 -0.55
N PRO A 87 -18.85 26.34 0.21
CA PRO A 87 -19.60 26.55 1.45
C PRO A 87 -18.79 27.32 2.50
N GLY A 88 -17.47 27.10 2.59
CA GLY A 88 -16.61 27.87 3.49
C GLY A 88 -16.62 29.37 3.18
N LEU A 89 -16.53 29.73 1.90
CA LEU A 89 -16.62 31.12 1.47
C LEU A 89 -18.01 31.72 1.72
N THR A 90 -19.08 30.98 1.42
CA THR A 90 -20.45 31.41 1.67
C THR A 90 -20.68 31.72 3.15
N LEU A 91 -20.26 30.84 4.06
CA LEU A 91 -20.42 31.07 5.51
C LEU A 91 -19.65 32.30 5.98
N LEU A 92 -18.42 32.51 5.49
CA LEU A 92 -17.67 33.74 5.80
C LEU A 92 -18.42 35.00 5.34
N LEU A 93 -18.97 34.98 4.13
CA LEU A 93 -19.72 36.11 3.57
C LEU A 93 -21.06 36.35 4.29
N SER A 94 -21.65 35.30 4.86
CA SER A 94 -22.87 35.38 5.67
C SER A 94 -22.64 35.80 7.12
N GLY A 95 -21.38 35.99 7.55
CA GLY A 95 -21.01 36.42 8.90
C GLY A 95 -20.63 35.29 9.87
N ASP A 96 -20.77 34.03 9.46
CA ASP A 96 -20.41 32.85 10.24
C ASP A 96 -18.91 32.55 10.13
N SER A 97 -18.11 33.45 10.73
CA SER A 97 -16.66 33.51 10.56
C SER A 97 -15.94 32.22 10.95
N LEU A 98 -16.29 31.61 12.10
CA LEU A 98 -15.61 30.42 12.62
C LEU A 98 -15.82 29.18 11.73
N PRO A 99 -17.06 28.71 11.45
CA PRO A 99 -17.26 27.53 10.62
C PRO A 99 -16.82 27.77 9.17
N GLY A 100 -16.96 29.01 8.66
CA GLY A 100 -16.43 29.39 7.35
C GLY A 100 -14.91 29.26 7.28
N ALA A 101 -14.18 29.81 8.26
CA ALA A 101 -12.73 29.70 8.34
C ALA A 101 -12.25 28.24 8.49
N PHE A 102 -12.96 27.43 9.27
CA PHE A 102 -12.66 26.00 9.42
C PHE A 102 -12.81 25.25 8.09
N LEU A 103 -13.91 25.45 7.36
CA LEU A 103 -14.11 24.81 6.05
C LEU A 103 -13.06 25.25 5.02
N LEU A 104 -12.67 26.53 5.01
CA LEU A 104 -11.58 27.01 4.16
C LEU A 104 -10.23 26.39 4.55
N ALA A 105 -9.97 26.20 5.85
CA ALA A 105 -8.76 25.51 6.31
C ALA A 105 -8.75 24.04 5.87
N CYS A 106 -9.89 23.34 5.99
CA CYS A 106 -10.07 21.99 5.45
C CYS A 106 -9.85 21.95 3.93
N SER A 107 -10.37 22.93 3.20
CA SER A 107 -10.16 23.08 1.76
C SER A 107 -8.68 23.24 1.43
N ALA A 108 -7.98 24.15 2.11
CA ALA A 108 -6.55 24.38 1.94
C ALA A 108 -5.72 23.13 2.23
N VAL A 109 -6.02 22.40 3.31
CA VAL A 109 -5.35 21.13 3.63
C VAL A 109 -5.62 20.07 2.57
N GLY A 110 -6.85 19.91 2.09
CA GLY A 110 -7.21 18.96 1.04
C GLY A 110 -6.46 19.24 -0.29
N LEU A 111 -6.48 20.50 -0.73
CA LEU A 111 -5.73 20.93 -1.92
C LEU A 111 -4.22 20.82 -1.73
N GLY A 112 -3.71 21.19 -0.55
CA GLY A 112 -2.31 21.02 -0.19
C GLY A 112 -1.86 19.55 -0.25
N CYS A 113 -2.70 18.63 0.23
CA CYS A 113 -2.48 17.20 0.07
C CYS A 113 -2.43 16.84 -1.42
N PHE A 114 -3.39 17.27 -2.23
CA PHE A 114 -3.39 17.00 -3.67
C PHE A 114 -2.11 17.44 -4.41
N PHE A 115 -1.55 18.60 -4.03
CA PHE A 115 -0.31 19.12 -4.60
C PHE A 115 0.98 18.57 -3.96
N GLY A 116 0.87 17.68 -2.97
CA GLY A 116 2.03 17.05 -2.33
C GLY A 116 2.76 17.96 -1.33
N GLN A 117 2.10 19.01 -0.83
CA GLN A 117 2.70 19.94 0.13
C GLN A 117 2.97 19.27 1.48
N ARG A 118 4.16 19.47 2.06
CA ARG A 118 4.59 18.79 3.30
C ARG A 118 3.76 19.19 4.52
N TRP A 119 3.36 20.47 4.61
CA TRP A 119 2.55 21.00 5.71
C TRP A 119 1.13 20.40 5.75
N ALA A 120 0.57 20.06 4.59
CA ALA A 120 -0.79 19.56 4.49
C ALA A 120 -0.98 18.23 5.23
N ARG A 121 0.05 17.39 5.29
CA ARG A 121 0.03 16.15 6.09
C ARG A 121 -0.13 16.42 7.58
N ALA A 122 0.54 17.45 8.11
CA ALA A 122 0.34 17.85 9.51
C ALA A 122 -1.08 18.42 9.69
N GLY A 123 -1.59 19.14 8.69
CA GLY A 123 -2.97 19.64 8.65
C GLY A 123 -4.04 18.55 8.82
N LEU A 124 -3.84 17.35 8.27
CA LEU A 124 -4.77 16.21 8.41
C LEU A 124 -4.99 15.79 9.88
N ILE A 125 -4.04 16.09 10.76
CA ILE A 125 -4.11 15.79 12.20
C ILE A 125 -4.46 17.05 12.99
N ALA A 126 -3.82 18.17 12.65
CA ALA A 126 -3.95 19.42 13.38
C ALA A 126 -5.37 20.00 13.29
N LEU A 127 -6.03 19.94 12.13
CA LEU A 127 -7.39 20.46 11.98
C LEU A 127 -8.43 19.73 12.83
N PRO A 128 -8.58 18.38 12.74
CA PRO A 128 -9.53 17.69 13.60
C PRO A 128 -9.13 17.76 15.08
N GLY A 129 -7.84 17.76 15.41
CA GLY A 129 -7.37 17.99 16.79
C GLY A 129 -7.80 19.36 17.32
N GLY A 130 -7.62 20.42 16.52
CA GLY A 130 -8.06 21.78 16.84
C GLY A 130 -9.58 21.88 17.00
N LEU A 131 -10.35 21.22 16.13
CA LEU A 131 -11.81 21.15 16.25
C LEU A 131 -12.24 20.49 17.57
N GLY A 132 -11.59 19.40 17.96
CA GLY A 132 -11.86 18.72 19.23
C GLY A 132 -11.55 19.60 20.43
N VAL A 133 -10.40 20.28 20.44
CA VAL A 133 -10.02 21.23 21.50
C VAL A 133 -11.01 22.39 21.58
N LEU A 134 -11.41 22.95 20.43
CA LEU A 134 -12.40 24.01 20.37
C LEU A 134 -13.75 23.54 20.95
N GLY A 135 -14.22 22.36 20.58
CA GLY A 135 -15.45 21.77 21.14
C GLY A 135 -15.41 21.65 22.67
N LEU A 136 -14.26 21.25 23.23
CA LEU A 136 -14.07 21.18 24.68
C LEU A 136 -14.06 22.55 25.34
N VAL A 137 -13.33 23.53 24.77
CA VAL A 137 -13.23 24.89 25.32
C VAL A 137 -14.56 25.63 25.23
N SER A 138 -15.31 25.44 24.16
CA SER A 138 -16.62 26.04 23.92
C SER A 138 -17.77 25.32 24.65
N GLN A 139 -17.50 24.25 25.39
CA GLN A 139 -18.52 23.42 26.05
C GLN A 139 -19.57 22.82 25.08
N GLU A 140 -19.14 22.53 23.84
CA GLU A 140 -19.94 21.94 22.77
C GLU A 140 -19.47 20.50 22.50
N PRO A 141 -19.84 19.52 23.36
CA PRO A 141 -19.32 18.15 23.28
C PRO A 141 -19.69 17.43 21.98
N LEU A 142 -20.74 17.91 21.29
CA LEU A 142 -21.16 17.39 19.99
C LEU A 142 -20.10 17.56 18.89
N LEU A 143 -19.16 18.52 19.04
CA LEU A 143 -18.04 18.71 18.11
C LEU A 143 -16.91 17.70 18.33
N VAL A 144 -16.82 17.09 19.52
CA VAL A 144 -15.74 16.15 19.87
C VAL A 144 -15.87 14.85 19.08
N VAL A 145 -17.09 14.32 18.92
CA VAL A 145 -17.33 13.07 18.19
C VAL A 145 -16.86 13.13 16.72
N PRO A 146 -17.31 14.10 15.88
CA PRO A 146 -16.81 14.22 14.52
C PRO A 146 -15.32 14.57 14.48
N ALA A 147 -14.80 15.35 15.43
CA ALA A 147 -13.37 15.62 15.54
C ALA A 147 -12.55 14.34 15.73
N LEU A 148 -12.95 13.45 16.65
CA LEU A 148 -12.28 12.17 16.88
C LEU A 148 -12.37 11.25 15.66
N PHE A 149 -13.52 11.21 14.99
CA PHE A 149 -13.68 10.44 13.76
C PHE A 149 -12.74 10.93 12.65
N LEU A 150 -12.72 12.25 12.42
CA LEU A 150 -11.83 12.87 11.42
C LEU A 150 -10.36 12.71 11.80
N LEU A 151 -10.02 12.76 13.09
CA LEU A 151 -8.67 12.52 13.58
C LEU A 151 -8.24 11.07 13.30
N GLY A 152 -9.13 10.08 13.52
CA GLY A 152 -8.88 8.68 13.17
C GLY A 152 -8.65 8.49 11.68
N MET A 153 -9.48 9.10 10.83
CA MET A 153 -9.29 9.09 9.38
C MET A 153 -7.98 9.77 8.96
N GLY A 154 -7.70 10.95 9.51
CA GLY A 154 -6.47 11.70 9.27
C GLY A 154 -5.23 10.91 9.68
N ALA A 155 -5.26 10.24 10.83
CA ALA A 155 -4.19 9.39 11.31
C ALA A 155 -3.96 8.17 10.40
N SER A 156 -5.03 7.52 9.94
CA SER A 156 -4.96 6.43 8.97
C SER A 156 -4.28 6.87 7.67
N VAL A 157 -4.71 8.00 7.09
CA VAL A 157 -4.08 8.57 5.88
C VAL A 157 -2.64 8.99 6.14
N TYR A 158 -2.35 9.59 7.29
CA TYR A 158 -1.01 10.05 7.65
C TYR A 158 -0.03 8.88 7.77
N GLN A 159 -0.49 7.74 8.28
CA GLN A 159 0.31 6.52 8.46
C GLN A 159 0.44 5.69 7.18
N ASP A 160 -0.46 5.87 6.21
CA ASP A 160 -0.50 5.09 4.98
C ASP A 160 0.84 5.18 4.19
N PRO A 161 1.50 4.04 3.88
CA PRO A 161 2.78 4.03 3.17
C PRO A 161 2.70 4.61 1.76
N ARG A 162 1.59 4.43 1.04
CA ARG A 162 1.44 4.93 -0.33
C ARG A 162 1.35 6.45 -0.33
N HIS A 163 0.61 7.01 0.62
CA HIS A 163 0.49 8.45 0.82
C HIS A 163 1.84 9.08 1.26
N LYS A 164 2.61 8.39 2.12
CA LYS A 164 4.00 8.79 2.47
C LYS A 164 4.91 8.89 1.25
N LEU A 165 4.90 7.89 0.35
CA LEU A 165 5.71 7.88 -0.87
C LEU A 165 5.33 9.02 -1.83
N PHE A 166 4.05 9.36 -1.90
CA PHE A 166 3.59 10.51 -2.69
C PHE A 166 4.18 11.83 -2.16
N HIS A 167 4.25 12.01 -0.84
CA HIS A 167 4.93 13.16 -0.22
C HIS A 167 6.45 13.04 -0.12
N ARG A 168 7.06 12.07 -0.84
CA ARG A 168 8.52 11.83 -0.87
C ARG A 168 9.11 11.59 0.52
N VAL A 169 8.36 10.93 1.40
CA VAL A 169 8.83 10.51 2.72
C VAL A 169 9.33 9.07 2.63
N SER A 170 10.53 8.81 3.15
CA SER A 170 11.09 7.47 3.21
C SER A 170 10.24 6.57 4.10
N ILE A 171 10.13 5.31 3.71
CA ILE A 171 9.41 4.27 4.46
C ILE A 171 10.34 3.08 4.67
N PRO A 172 10.18 2.32 5.77
CA PRO A 172 11.00 1.14 6.00
C PRO A 172 10.70 0.05 4.95
N ASP A 173 11.72 -0.74 4.60
CA ASP A 173 11.64 -1.79 3.58
C ASP A 173 10.51 -2.79 3.83
N GLY A 174 10.25 -3.13 5.10
CA GLY A 174 9.12 -4.00 5.45
C GLY A 174 7.75 -3.41 5.09
N ALA A 175 7.57 -2.09 5.18
CA ALA A 175 6.34 -1.42 4.76
C ALA A 175 6.24 -1.34 3.23
N LEU A 176 7.36 -1.10 2.55
CA LEU A 176 7.46 -1.09 1.09
C LEU A 176 7.17 -2.47 0.50
N LEU A 177 7.70 -3.54 1.11
CA LEU A 177 7.42 -4.93 0.74
C LEU A 177 5.94 -5.28 0.94
N ARG A 178 5.31 -4.85 2.05
CA ARG A 178 3.86 -5.02 2.26
C ARG A 178 3.06 -4.29 1.18
N LEU A 179 3.47 -3.08 0.79
CA LEU A 179 2.81 -2.29 -0.24
C LEU A 179 2.96 -2.93 -1.63
N TRP A 180 4.17 -3.38 -1.98
CA TRP A 180 4.47 -4.12 -3.21
C TRP A 180 3.64 -5.40 -3.26
N ASN A 181 3.60 -6.14 -2.14
CA ASN A 181 2.79 -7.33 -2.04
C ASN A 181 1.32 -7.04 -2.35
N ARG A 182 0.78 -5.91 -1.91
CA ARG A 182 -0.64 -5.55 -2.11
C ARG A 182 -0.97 -5.19 -3.55
N HIS A 183 -0.06 -4.54 -4.28
CA HIS A 183 -0.36 -3.93 -5.58
C HIS A 183 0.24 -4.69 -6.78
N GLU A 184 1.43 -5.27 -6.62
CA GLU A 184 2.18 -5.89 -7.72
C GLU A 184 2.25 -7.42 -7.57
N ASN A 185 2.36 -7.93 -6.34
CA ASN A 185 2.43 -9.38 -6.11
C ASN A 185 1.05 -10.04 -6.25
N ASN A 186 0.78 -10.57 -7.45
CA ASN A 186 -0.42 -11.35 -7.75
C ASN A 186 -1.74 -10.69 -7.28
N PRO A 187 -2.10 -9.51 -7.81
CA PRO A 187 -3.29 -8.76 -7.37
C PRO A 187 -4.59 -9.54 -7.57
N LEU A 188 -4.62 -10.46 -8.54
CA LEU A 188 -5.78 -11.33 -8.80
C LEU A 188 -6.11 -12.24 -7.61
N ALA A 189 -5.10 -12.69 -6.85
CA ALA A 189 -5.33 -13.49 -5.65
C ALA A 189 -6.08 -12.69 -4.57
N LEU A 190 -5.73 -11.41 -4.40
CA LEU A 190 -6.38 -10.54 -3.42
C LEU A 190 -7.81 -10.17 -3.83
N VAL A 191 -8.00 -9.76 -5.09
CA VAL A 191 -9.34 -9.43 -5.62
C VAL A 191 -10.24 -10.67 -5.61
N GLY A 192 -9.71 -11.82 -6.04
CA GLY A 192 -10.42 -13.09 -5.97
C GLY A 192 -10.82 -13.46 -4.54
N LEU A 193 -9.96 -13.23 -3.56
CA LEU A 193 -10.27 -13.48 -2.15
C LEU A 193 -11.39 -12.57 -1.64
N GLN A 194 -11.32 -11.27 -1.96
CA GLN A 194 -12.37 -10.30 -1.59
C GLN A 194 -13.72 -10.67 -2.22
N LEU A 195 -13.73 -10.98 -3.52
CA LEU A 195 -14.94 -11.43 -4.21
C LEU A 195 -15.43 -12.78 -3.69
N GLY A 196 -14.55 -13.66 -3.22
CA GLY A 196 -14.93 -14.92 -2.58
C GLY A 196 -15.68 -14.68 -1.27
N VAL A 197 -15.21 -13.74 -0.45
CA VAL A 197 -15.93 -13.31 0.77
C VAL A 197 -17.29 -12.70 0.42
N TYR A 198 -17.36 -11.81 -0.58
CA TYR A 198 -18.63 -11.25 -1.04
C TYR A 198 -19.56 -12.29 -1.66
N GLY A 199 -19.00 -13.34 -2.28
CA GLY A 199 -19.74 -14.46 -2.85
C GLY A 199 -20.67 -15.12 -1.84
N VAL A 200 -20.21 -15.26 -0.59
CA VAL A 200 -21.00 -15.86 0.50
C VAL A 200 -22.35 -15.13 0.67
N PHE A 201 -22.36 -13.81 0.51
CA PHE A 201 -23.56 -12.98 0.63
C PHE A 201 -24.27 -12.72 -0.69
N PHE A 202 -23.57 -12.80 -1.82
CA PHE A 202 -24.11 -12.50 -3.14
C PHE A 202 -23.62 -13.52 -4.18
N PRO A 203 -24.51 -14.37 -4.73
CA PRO A 203 -24.11 -15.51 -5.57
C PRO A 203 -23.34 -15.11 -6.83
N LEU A 204 -23.58 -13.91 -7.35
CA LEU A 204 -22.95 -13.40 -8.57
C LEU A 204 -21.42 -13.30 -8.47
N PHE A 205 -20.86 -13.05 -7.28
CA PHE A 205 -19.41 -12.91 -7.12
C PHE A 205 -18.66 -14.24 -7.02
N ALA A 206 -19.36 -15.32 -6.63
CA ALA A 206 -18.75 -16.63 -6.44
C ALA A 206 -18.07 -17.23 -7.69
N PRO A 207 -18.67 -17.23 -8.91
CA PRO A 207 -17.99 -17.76 -10.10
C PRO A 207 -16.80 -16.88 -10.52
N VAL A 208 -16.90 -15.56 -10.34
CA VAL A 208 -15.80 -14.62 -10.64
C VAL A 208 -14.62 -14.87 -9.69
N ALA A 209 -14.90 -15.00 -8.39
CA ALA A 209 -13.89 -15.33 -7.38
C ALA A 209 -13.17 -16.65 -7.69
N LEU A 210 -13.93 -17.68 -8.09
CA LEU A 210 -13.37 -18.97 -8.49
C LEU A 210 -12.43 -18.84 -9.69
N GLY A 211 -12.87 -18.16 -10.76
CA GLY A 211 -12.07 -17.95 -11.97
C GLY A 211 -10.80 -17.14 -11.71
N LEU A 212 -10.90 -16.07 -10.91
CA LEU A 212 -9.74 -15.26 -10.50
C LEU A 212 -8.78 -16.05 -9.61
N GLY A 213 -9.28 -16.84 -8.65
CA GLY A 213 -8.46 -17.70 -7.79
C GLY A 213 -7.66 -18.72 -8.60
N LEU A 214 -8.31 -19.41 -9.54
CA LEU A 214 -7.65 -20.38 -10.43
C LEU A 214 -6.59 -19.72 -11.32
N THR A 215 -6.92 -18.56 -11.90
CA THR A 215 -5.97 -17.79 -12.72
C THR A 215 -4.79 -17.30 -11.88
N ALA A 216 -5.05 -16.86 -10.65
CA ALA A 216 -4.02 -16.41 -9.72
C ALA A 216 -3.09 -17.56 -9.31
N LEU A 217 -3.59 -18.79 -9.13
CA LEU A 217 -2.77 -19.97 -8.84
C LEU A 217 -1.82 -20.29 -9.99
N ARG A 218 -2.29 -20.22 -11.23
CA ARG A 218 -1.45 -20.46 -12.42
C ARG A 218 -0.32 -19.43 -12.58
N ARG A 219 -0.47 -18.24 -12.00
CA ARG A 219 0.54 -17.18 -12.03
C ARG A 219 1.58 -17.27 -10.92
N VAL A 220 1.38 -18.12 -9.91
CA VAL A 220 2.36 -18.28 -8.82
C VAL A 220 3.64 -18.88 -9.39
N ASN A 221 4.73 -18.15 -9.28
CA ASN A 221 6.06 -18.61 -9.66
C ASN A 221 7.08 -18.13 -8.62
N PRO A 222 7.54 -19.00 -7.71
CA PRO A 222 8.51 -18.64 -6.69
C PRO A 222 9.90 -18.34 -7.25
N GLU A 223 10.22 -18.82 -8.45
CA GLU A 223 11.52 -18.64 -9.11
C GLU A 223 11.58 -17.35 -9.95
N ALA A 224 10.44 -16.70 -10.18
CA ALA A 224 10.40 -15.42 -10.86
C ALA A 224 11.19 -14.34 -10.07
N ARG A 225 11.74 -13.37 -10.79
CA ARG A 225 12.42 -12.20 -10.20
C ARG A 225 11.70 -10.94 -10.66
N PRO A 226 10.88 -10.29 -9.81
CA PRO A 226 10.59 -10.63 -8.40
C PRO A 226 9.70 -11.88 -8.21
N PRO A 227 9.75 -12.55 -7.04
CA PRO A 227 9.00 -13.78 -6.79
C PRO A 227 7.49 -13.53 -6.75
N ILE A 228 6.74 -14.23 -7.59
CA ILE A 228 5.27 -14.11 -7.65
C ILE A 228 4.66 -15.12 -6.69
N GLY A 229 4.17 -14.63 -5.55
CA GLY A 229 3.68 -15.43 -4.43
C GLY A 229 2.16 -15.45 -4.27
N ARG A 230 1.72 -15.58 -3.00
CA ARG A 230 0.30 -15.59 -2.55
C ARG A 230 -0.53 -16.82 -2.92
N ARG A 231 0.12 -17.98 -3.06
CA ARG A 231 -0.58 -19.27 -3.26
C ARG A 231 -1.71 -19.50 -2.25
N GLY A 232 -1.49 -19.22 -0.97
CA GLY A 232 -2.51 -19.38 0.08
C GLY A 232 -3.76 -18.53 -0.14
N GLN A 233 -3.62 -17.26 -0.55
CA GLN A 233 -4.77 -16.40 -0.85
C GLN A 233 -5.52 -16.85 -2.10
N ALA A 234 -4.79 -17.29 -3.13
CA ALA A 234 -5.39 -17.80 -4.35
C ALA A 234 -6.18 -19.11 -4.08
N LEU A 235 -5.62 -20.02 -3.25
CA LEU A 235 -6.33 -21.21 -2.78
C LEU A 235 -7.59 -20.84 -1.98
N ALA A 236 -7.49 -19.87 -1.06
CA ALA A 236 -8.63 -19.40 -0.27
C ALA A 236 -9.72 -18.78 -1.16
N ALA A 237 -9.36 -17.99 -2.16
CA ALA A 237 -10.28 -17.43 -3.15
C ALA A 237 -11.02 -18.52 -3.93
N THR A 238 -10.29 -19.53 -4.44
CA THR A 238 -10.86 -20.69 -5.13
C THR A 238 -11.80 -21.47 -4.21
N GLY A 239 -11.39 -21.73 -2.97
CA GLY A 239 -12.18 -22.46 -1.99
C GLY A 239 -13.47 -21.73 -1.61
N LEU A 240 -13.38 -20.43 -1.29
CA LEU A 240 -14.56 -19.60 -0.98
C LEU A 240 -15.50 -19.47 -2.18
N GLY A 241 -14.98 -19.26 -3.39
CA GLY A 241 -15.80 -19.20 -4.60
C GLY A 241 -16.56 -20.52 -4.84
N ALA A 242 -15.87 -21.66 -4.77
CA ALA A 242 -16.50 -22.97 -4.94
C ALA A 242 -17.51 -23.27 -3.83
N GLY A 243 -17.14 -23.06 -2.57
CA GLY A 243 -18.02 -23.29 -1.42
C GLY A 243 -19.25 -22.40 -1.45
N SER A 244 -19.09 -21.15 -1.85
CA SER A 244 -20.19 -20.20 -2.04
C SER A 244 -21.14 -20.65 -3.15
N LEU A 245 -20.65 -21.16 -4.29
CA LEU A 245 -21.51 -21.69 -5.35
C LEU A 245 -22.36 -22.87 -4.83
N VAL A 246 -21.75 -23.80 -4.11
CA VAL A 246 -22.47 -24.95 -3.50
C VAL A 246 -23.52 -24.47 -2.50
N LEU A 247 -23.15 -23.53 -1.63
CA LEU A 247 -24.06 -22.94 -0.65
C LEU A 247 -25.30 -22.34 -1.33
N TRP A 248 -25.10 -21.52 -2.37
CA TRP A 248 -26.20 -20.85 -3.06
C TRP A 248 -27.06 -21.81 -3.89
N VAL A 249 -26.48 -22.82 -4.53
CA VAL A 249 -27.26 -23.88 -5.21
C VAL A 249 -28.19 -24.60 -4.21
N TRP A 250 -27.72 -24.83 -2.99
CA TRP A 250 -28.51 -25.46 -1.94
C TRP A 250 -29.53 -24.51 -1.27
N LEU A 251 -29.15 -23.24 -1.06
CA LEU A 251 -29.99 -22.24 -0.37
C LEU A 251 -31.08 -21.67 -1.27
N TRP A 252 -30.83 -21.52 -2.57
CA TRP A 252 -31.71 -20.84 -3.52
C TRP A 252 -33.15 -21.39 -3.53
N PRO A 253 -33.38 -22.71 -3.59
CA PRO A 253 -34.74 -23.25 -3.57
C PRO A 253 -35.50 -22.90 -2.29
N ARG A 254 -34.82 -22.90 -1.14
CA ARG A 254 -35.43 -22.56 0.17
C ARG A 254 -35.76 -21.07 0.24
N LEU A 255 -34.82 -20.23 -0.22
CA LEU A 255 -35.01 -18.79 -0.25
C LEU A 255 -36.17 -18.41 -1.18
N SER A 256 -36.30 -19.05 -2.35
CA SER A 256 -37.39 -18.77 -3.28
C SER A 256 -38.77 -19.13 -2.72
N VAL A 257 -38.88 -20.20 -1.94
CA VAL A 257 -40.14 -20.56 -1.27
C VAL A 257 -40.52 -19.51 -0.23
N LEU A 258 -39.59 -19.16 0.66
CA LEU A 258 -39.81 -18.14 1.69
C LEU A 258 -40.16 -16.78 1.09
N LEU A 259 -39.48 -16.37 0.03
CA LEU A 259 -39.74 -15.10 -0.65
C LEU A 259 -41.13 -15.11 -1.32
N GLY A 260 -41.55 -16.25 -1.88
CA GLY A 260 -42.89 -16.43 -2.44
C GLY A 260 -43.98 -16.33 -1.37
N GLU A 261 -43.79 -16.95 -0.21
CA GLU A 261 -44.73 -16.87 0.92
C GLU A 261 -44.86 -15.43 1.44
N LEU A 262 -43.74 -14.72 1.63
CA LEU A 262 -43.75 -13.32 2.08
C LEU A 262 -44.49 -12.40 1.11
N LEU A 263 -44.26 -12.56 -0.19
CA LEU A 263 -44.94 -11.76 -1.22
C LEU A 263 -46.43 -12.09 -1.37
N ALA A 264 -46.87 -13.30 -0.99
CA ALA A 264 -48.28 -13.67 -1.01
C ALA A 264 -49.07 -13.09 0.18
N THR A 265 -48.39 -12.68 1.26
CA THR A 265 -49.00 -12.17 2.50
C THR A 265 -49.07 -10.65 2.62
N GLY A 266 -48.49 -9.90 1.68
CA GLY A 266 -48.46 -8.42 1.68
C GLY A 266 -49.35 -7.83 0.60
#